data_AF-A0A1J4P2U2-F1
#
_entry.id   AF-A0A1J4P2U2-F1
#
_cell.length_a   1.000
_cell.length_b   1.000
_cell.length_c   1.000
_cell.angle_alpha   90.00
_cell.angle_beta   90.00
_cell.angle_gamma   90.00
#
_symmetry.space_group_name_H-M   'P 1'
#
loop_
_entity.id
_entity.type
_entity.pdbx_description
1 polymer ?
#
loop_
_entity_poly.entity_id
_entity_poly.type
_entity_poly.pdbx_seq_one_letter_code
_entity_poly.pdbx_strand_id
1 'polypeptide(L)'
;MNVVPVFLYHAVSDESPSWLAEFTVSPRTFATHLDLIADRGLRVVPLRRLVDALLGGPPVPPRSAVLTFDDGYADFASTVAPLLAARGLPATLYVTTGALGTPGRRPGGGPFPSVATLTWAQVRELDAAGVEIGGHTETHPQLDTLTRASVRAEVAGCKQRIEDELGHRVDSFAYPHGYSSRTVRAVVREAGWTSAAAIRASSAFSSERDDPLRFARLMVRADTGRDRFTLWTRGAGAPVAPFAEGLRTRGWRAYRRARAVAGRPYRAIPA
;
A
#
# COMPACT_ATOMS: atom_id res chain seq x y z
N MET A 1 -16.49 13.80 12.31
CA MET A 1 -15.27 12.98 12.13
C MET A 1 -14.77 13.28 10.74
N ASN A 2 -13.56 13.83 10.59
CA ASN A 2 -13.00 14.05 9.27
C ASN A 2 -12.64 12.70 8.66
N VAL A 3 -13.15 12.44 7.46
CA VAL A 3 -12.94 11.18 6.74
C VAL A 3 -11.86 11.44 5.70
N VAL A 4 -10.82 10.61 5.68
CA VAL A 4 -9.71 10.76 4.75
C VAL A 4 -9.69 9.54 3.81
N PRO A 5 -10.06 9.71 2.52
CA PRO A 5 -9.82 8.67 1.52
C PRO A 5 -8.31 8.50 1.32
N VAL A 6 -7.82 7.33 1.66
CA VAL A 6 -6.47 6.87 1.32
C VAL A 6 -6.61 5.87 0.20
N PHE A 7 -6.33 6.28 -1.03
CA PHE A 7 -6.47 5.43 -2.20
C PHE A 7 -5.26 4.50 -2.31
N LEU A 8 -5.52 3.20 -2.49
CA LEU A 8 -4.53 2.16 -2.72
C LEU A 8 -4.60 1.71 -4.18
N TYR A 9 -3.52 1.94 -4.92
CA TYR A 9 -3.28 1.40 -6.25
C TYR A 9 -2.18 0.34 -6.21
N HIS A 10 -2.17 -0.56 -7.20
CA HIS A 10 -1.07 -1.50 -7.40
C HIS A 10 -0.41 -1.19 -8.75
N ALA A 11 -0.96 -1.73 -9.84
CA ALA A 11 -0.49 -1.44 -11.20
C ALA A 11 -1.36 -0.38 -11.89
N VAL A 12 -0.71 0.52 -12.63
CA VAL A 12 -1.33 1.48 -13.54
C VAL A 12 -0.77 1.24 -14.95
N SER A 13 -1.39 0.28 -15.66
CA SER A 13 -0.92 -0.24 -16.94
C SER A 13 -2.10 -0.70 -17.80
N ASP A 14 -1.94 -0.66 -19.13
CA ASP A 14 -2.88 -1.28 -20.08
C ASP A 14 -2.58 -2.77 -20.27
N GLU A 15 -1.39 -3.23 -19.87
CA GLU A 15 -0.96 -4.62 -19.92
C GLU A 15 -0.79 -5.18 -18.51
N SER A 16 -1.39 -6.33 -18.24
CA SER A 16 -1.29 -7.00 -16.94
C SER A 16 -1.44 -8.51 -17.06
N PRO A 17 -0.65 -9.31 -16.34
CA PRO A 17 -0.90 -10.74 -16.24
C PRO A 17 -2.23 -11.01 -15.51
N SER A 18 -2.85 -12.14 -15.82
CA SER A 18 -4.19 -12.50 -15.33
C SER A 18 -4.34 -12.46 -13.81
N TRP A 19 -3.28 -12.78 -13.06
CA TRP A 19 -3.29 -12.77 -11.60
C TRP A 19 -3.28 -11.36 -10.99
N LEU A 20 -2.77 -10.37 -11.71
CA LEU A 20 -2.68 -8.96 -11.29
C LEU A 20 -3.78 -8.09 -11.92
N ALA A 21 -4.45 -8.60 -12.97
CA ALA A 21 -5.45 -7.85 -13.74
C ALA A 21 -6.54 -7.21 -12.87
N GLU A 22 -7.00 -7.88 -11.81
CA GLU A 22 -7.99 -7.32 -10.88
C GLU A 22 -7.52 -6.07 -10.12
N PHE A 23 -6.21 -5.95 -9.88
CA PHE A 23 -5.59 -4.82 -9.19
C PHE A 23 -4.90 -3.84 -10.15
N THR A 24 -5.12 -3.99 -11.46
CA THR A 24 -4.56 -3.11 -12.48
C THR A 24 -5.60 -2.11 -12.95
N VAL A 25 -5.21 -0.84 -13.00
CA VAL A 25 -6.05 0.25 -13.53
C VAL A 25 -5.38 0.81 -14.78
N SER A 26 -6.13 1.12 -15.84
CA SER A 26 -5.52 1.72 -17.02
C SER A 26 -5.02 3.15 -16.73
N PRO A 27 -3.98 3.64 -17.42
CA PRO A 27 -3.49 5.02 -17.26
C PRO A 27 -4.60 6.07 -17.48
N ARG A 28 -5.52 5.81 -18.43
CA ARG A 28 -6.69 6.66 -18.69
C ARG A 28 -7.64 6.73 -17.49
N THR A 29 -7.92 5.58 -16.87
CA THR A 29 -8.79 5.51 -15.70
C THR A 29 -8.13 6.18 -14.50
N PHE A 30 -6.83 5.98 -14.30
CA PHE A 30 -6.08 6.64 -13.25
C PHE A 30 -6.07 8.17 -13.43
N ALA A 31 -5.83 8.68 -14.64
CA ALA A 31 -5.96 10.12 -14.92
C ALA A 31 -7.36 10.64 -14.60
N THR A 32 -8.41 9.90 -14.96
CA THR A 32 -9.80 10.25 -14.61
C THR A 32 -10.02 10.28 -13.11
N HIS A 33 -9.42 9.36 -12.34
CA HIS A 33 -9.48 9.37 -10.88
C HIS A 33 -8.81 10.62 -10.28
N LEU A 34 -7.65 11.03 -10.81
CA LEU A 34 -6.96 12.27 -10.38
C LEU A 34 -7.82 13.51 -10.67
N ASP A 35 -8.43 13.58 -11.86
CA ASP A 35 -9.30 14.69 -12.23
C ASP A 35 -10.54 14.73 -11.33
N LEU A 36 -11.14 13.58 -11.00
CA LEU A 36 -12.26 13.50 -10.05
C LEU A 36 -11.88 13.95 -8.62
N ILE A 37 -10.66 13.68 -8.16
CA ILE A 37 -10.19 14.20 -6.86
C ILE A 37 -10.18 15.74 -6.91
N ALA A 38 -9.59 16.31 -7.96
CA ALA A 38 -9.49 17.76 -8.14
C ALA A 38 -10.86 18.44 -8.30
N ASP A 39 -11.72 17.93 -9.18
CA ASP A 39 -13.07 18.45 -9.46
C ASP A 39 -13.97 18.46 -8.22
N ARG A 40 -13.68 17.59 -7.25
CA ARG A 40 -14.43 17.48 -5.99
C ARG A 40 -13.83 18.33 -4.88
N GLY A 41 -12.81 19.11 -5.19
CA GLY A 41 -12.12 20.00 -4.28
C GLY A 41 -11.35 19.25 -3.20
N LEU A 42 -10.88 18.02 -3.49
CA LEU A 42 -10.00 17.31 -2.57
C LEU A 42 -8.55 17.73 -2.80
N ARG A 43 -7.85 18.00 -1.71
CA ARG A 43 -6.41 18.25 -1.73
C ARG A 43 -5.67 16.96 -1.45
N VAL A 44 -4.86 16.50 -2.41
CA VAL A 44 -3.93 15.39 -2.11
C VAL A 44 -2.83 15.91 -1.19
N VAL A 45 -2.64 15.23 -0.06
CA VAL A 45 -1.61 15.55 0.94
C VAL A 45 -0.64 14.37 1.09
N PRO A 46 0.62 14.62 1.47
CA PRO A 46 1.54 13.53 1.80
C PRO A 46 1.00 12.66 2.92
N LEU A 47 1.23 11.35 2.87
CA LEU A 47 0.75 10.39 3.88
C LEU A 47 1.20 10.79 5.29
N ARG A 48 2.43 11.27 5.46
CA ARG A 48 2.92 11.80 6.74
C ARG A 48 1.97 12.79 7.42
N ARG A 49 1.18 13.59 6.67
CA ARG A 49 0.19 14.51 7.27
C ARG A 49 -0.97 13.78 7.93
N LEU A 50 -1.41 12.67 7.35
CA LEU A 50 -2.39 11.79 7.99
C LEU A 50 -1.79 11.11 9.22
N VAL A 51 -0.57 10.59 9.11
CA VAL A 51 0.11 9.90 10.20
C VAL A 51 0.37 10.85 11.39
N ASP A 52 0.84 12.08 11.14
CA ASP A 52 1.03 13.11 12.16
C ASP A 52 -0.26 13.35 12.94
N ALA A 53 -1.40 13.50 12.26
CA ALA A 53 -2.70 13.68 12.89
C ALA A 53 -3.09 12.48 13.76
N LEU A 54 -2.85 11.25 13.29
CA LEU A 54 -3.10 10.01 14.05
C LEU A 54 -2.20 9.88 15.29
N LEU A 55 -1.03 10.52 15.27
CA LEU A 55 -0.08 10.55 16.38
C LEU A 55 -0.27 11.76 17.32
N GLY A 56 -1.38 12.50 17.18
CA GLY A 56 -1.74 13.63 18.04
C GLY A 56 -1.21 14.99 17.56
N GLY A 57 -0.66 15.05 16.35
CA GLY A 57 -0.34 16.30 15.67
C GLY A 57 -1.59 17.05 15.17
N PRO A 58 -1.40 18.15 14.42
CA PRO A 58 -2.50 18.93 13.86
C PRO A 58 -3.41 18.08 12.96
N PRO A 59 -4.73 18.35 12.95
CA PRO A 59 -5.66 17.61 12.12
C PRO A 59 -5.33 17.78 10.63
N VAL A 60 -5.64 16.75 9.85
CA VAL A 60 -5.53 16.82 8.38
C VAL A 60 -6.50 17.89 7.87
N PRO A 61 -6.09 18.76 6.93
CA PRO A 61 -7.00 19.75 6.35
C PRO A 61 -8.30 19.11 5.86
N PRO A 62 -9.47 19.76 6.01
CA PRO A 62 -10.72 19.26 5.46
C PRO A 62 -10.59 18.98 3.97
N ARG A 63 -11.34 17.97 3.49
CA ARG A 63 -11.31 17.54 2.07
C ARG A 63 -9.90 17.14 1.61
N SER A 64 -9.14 16.44 2.44
CA SER A 64 -7.86 15.87 2.01
C SER A 64 -8.01 14.45 1.48
N ALA A 65 -7.13 14.05 0.57
CA ALA A 65 -6.96 12.68 0.10
C ALA A 65 -5.49 12.27 0.17
N VAL A 66 -5.21 10.97 0.18
CA VAL A 66 -3.84 10.43 0.13
C VAL A 66 -3.77 9.39 -0.98
N LEU A 67 -2.66 9.37 -1.71
CA LEU A 67 -2.38 8.39 -2.76
C LEU A 67 -1.27 7.44 -2.29
N THR A 68 -1.56 6.15 -2.31
CA THR A 68 -0.61 5.09 -1.96
C THR A 68 -0.54 4.03 -3.04
N PHE A 69 0.66 3.50 -3.26
CA PHE A 69 0.96 2.49 -4.27
C PHE A 69 1.75 1.37 -3.62
N ASP A 70 1.34 0.13 -3.84
CA ASP A 70 1.99 -1.06 -3.26
C ASP A 70 2.89 -1.77 -4.30
N ASP A 71 3.65 -2.75 -3.83
CA ASP A 71 4.50 -3.70 -4.56
C ASP A 71 5.78 -3.17 -5.22
N GLY A 72 5.80 -1.92 -5.72
CA GLY A 72 6.97 -1.36 -6.40
C GLY A 72 7.11 -1.78 -7.87
N TYR A 73 5.99 -1.83 -8.60
CA TYR A 73 5.98 -2.10 -10.04
C TYR A 73 6.62 -0.98 -10.86
N ALA A 74 7.25 -1.35 -11.98
CA ALA A 74 8.02 -0.43 -12.82
C ALA A 74 7.17 0.65 -13.50
N ASP A 75 5.87 0.36 -13.70
CA ASP A 75 4.89 1.31 -14.24
C ASP A 75 4.68 2.52 -13.34
N PHE A 76 5.02 2.43 -12.05
CA PHE A 76 5.04 3.59 -11.18
C PHE A 76 5.99 4.67 -11.73
N ALA A 77 7.20 4.31 -12.13
CA ALA A 77 8.17 5.27 -12.67
C ALA A 77 7.80 5.72 -14.09
N SER A 78 7.34 4.82 -14.96
CA SER A 78 7.08 5.16 -16.36
C SER A 78 5.72 5.85 -16.60
N THR A 79 4.74 5.61 -15.73
CA THR A 79 3.34 6.04 -15.94
C THR A 79 2.84 6.92 -14.80
N VAL A 80 2.93 6.45 -13.56
CA VAL A 80 2.32 7.12 -12.40
C VAL A 80 3.05 8.42 -12.05
N ALA A 81 4.36 8.35 -11.84
CA ALA A 81 5.17 9.47 -11.40
C ALA A 81 5.09 10.68 -12.35
N PRO A 82 5.17 10.52 -13.69
CA PRO A 82 4.95 11.64 -14.61
C PRO A 82 3.55 12.28 -14.49
N LEU A 83 2.49 11.48 -14.33
CA LEU A 83 1.12 11.99 -14.19
C LEU A 83 0.89 12.76 -12.89
N LEU A 84 1.53 12.32 -11.80
CA LEU A 84 1.51 12.99 -10.51
C LEU A 84 2.34 14.28 -10.53
N ALA A 85 3.55 14.23 -11.09
CA ALA A 85 4.46 15.36 -11.20
C ALA A 85 3.83 16.50 -12.02
N ALA A 86 3.18 16.18 -13.14
CA ALA A 86 2.45 17.16 -13.97
C ALA A 86 1.33 17.89 -13.21
N ARG A 87 0.85 17.32 -12.10
CA ARG A 87 -0.21 17.88 -11.24
C ARG A 87 0.30 18.35 -9.88
N GLY A 88 1.59 18.23 -9.59
CA GLY A 88 2.17 18.55 -8.28
C GLY A 88 1.59 17.72 -7.12
N LEU A 89 1.19 16.47 -7.38
CA LEU A 89 0.53 15.62 -6.39
C LEU A 89 1.54 14.73 -5.66
N PRO A 90 1.52 14.69 -4.31
CA PRO A 90 2.36 13.78 -3.55
C PRO A 90 1.78 12.35 -3.58
N ALA A 91 2.66 11.36 -3.40
CA ALA A 91 2.29 9.96 -3.22
C ALA A 91 3.26 9.24 -2.29
N THR A 92 2.80 8.12 -1.74
CA THR A 92 3.62 7.15 -1.03
C THR A 92 3.71 5.86 -1.83
N LEU A 93 4.93 5.36 -2.02
CA LEU A 93 5.23 4.09 -2.69
C LEU A 93 5.79 3.09 -1.68
N TYR A 94 5.10 1.96 -1.50
CA TYR A 94 5.56 0.85 -0.68
C TYR A 94 6.26 -0.20 -1.54
N VAL A 95 7.53 -0.46 -1.28
CA VAL A 95 8.35 -1.37 -2.10
C VAL A 95 8.58 -2.72 -1.41
N THR A 96 8.40 -3.82 -2.15
CA THR A 96 8.86 -5.14 -1.72
C THR A 96 10.32 -5.30 -2.10
N THR A 97 11.22 -5.17 -1.13
CA THR A 97 12.65 -4.93 -1.40
C THR A 97 13.36 -6.10 -2.10
N GLY A 98 12.94 -7.33 -1.83
CA GLY A 98 13.46 -8.53 -2.50
C GLY A 98 12.91 -8.76 -3.90
N ALA A 99 11.86 -8.02 -4.29
CA ALA A 99 11.28 -8.07 -5.64
C ALA A 99 11.87 -7.03 -6.58
N LEU A 100 12.53 -5.98 -6.06
CA LEU A 100 13.10 -4.91 -6.88
C LEU A 100 14.15 -5.45 -7.85
N GLY A 101 14.01 -5.01 -9.11
CA GLY A 101 14.81 -5.47 -10.23
C GLY A 101 16.29 -5.16 -10.04
N THR A 102 17.13 -6.07 -10.52
CA THR A 102 18.56 -5.82 -10.72
C THR A 102 18.77 -5.44 -12.19
N PRO A 103 19.53 -4.37 -12.50
CA PRO A 103 19.86 -4.04 -13.88
C PRO A 103 20.39 -5.27 -14.65
N GLY A 104 19.85 -5.53 -15.84
CA GLY A 104 20.24 -6.66 -16.69
C GLY A 104 19.58 -8.02 -16.38
N ARG A 105 18.72 -8.11 -15.35
CA ARG A 105 17.95 -9.33 -15.06
C ARG A 105 16.56 -9.27 -15.72
N ARG A 106 16.06 -10.42 -16.19
CA ARG A 106 14.72 -10.49 -16.79
C ARG A 106 13.65 -10.05 -15.76
N PRO A 107 12.59 -9.33 -16.20
CA PRO A 107 11.43 -9.04 -15.37
C PRO A 107 10.80 -10.32 -14.79
N GLY A 108 10.16 -10.23 -13.63
CA GLY A 108 9.39 -11.35 -13.08
C GLY A 108 10.17 -12.37 -12.24
N GLY A 109 11.29 -11.98 -11.64
CA GLY A 109 11.98 -12.80 -10.63
C GLY A 109 11.55 -12.42 -9.21
N GLY A 110 11.26 -13.40 -8.35
CA GLY A 110 10.85 -13.17 -6.97
C GLY A 110 9.33 -13.36 -6.77
N PRO A 111 8.68 -12.65 -5.84
CA PRO A 111 7.27 -12.89 -5.51
C PRO A 111 6.26 -12.45 -6.59
N PHE A 112 6.69 -11.72 -7.63
CA PHE A 112 5.83 -11.15 -8.66
C PHE A 112 6.17 -11.69 -10.06
N PRO A 113 5.62 -12.83 -10.47
CA PRO A 113 5.96 -13.47 -11.73
C PRO A 113 5.45 -12.67 -12.93
N SER A 114 6.30 -12.54 -13.95
CA SER A 114 5.99 -11.88 -15.23
C SER A 114 5.61 -10.39 -15.13
N VAL A 115 5.97 -9.71 -14.05
CA VAL A 115 5.77 -8.26 -13.87
C VAL A 115 7.12 -7.58 -13.66
N ALA A 116 7.33 -6.45 -14.33
CA ALA A 116 8.51 -5.62 -14.11
C ALA A 116 8.36 -4.82 -12.82
N THR A 117 9.39 -4.86 -11.99
CA THR A 117 9.51 -4.08 -10.76
C THR A 117 10.57 -3.00 -10.94
N LEU A 118 10.49 -1.96 -10.10
CA LEU A 118 11.49 -0.89 -10.08
C LEU A 118 12.89 -1.45 -9.73
N THR A 119 13.92 -0.78 -10.22
CA THR A 119 15.29 -0.95 -9.73
C THR A 119 15.56 0.01 -8.57
N TRP A 120 16.57 -0.27 -7.74
CA TRP A 120 16.99 0.67 -6.68
C TRP A 120 17.42 2.03 -7.23
N ALA A 121 18.01 2.09 -8.44
CA ALA A 121 18.32 3.36 -9.08
C ALA A 121 17.04 4.21 -9.30
N GLN A 122 15.98 3.61 -9.83
CA GLN A 122 14.69 4.27 -10.01
C GLN A 122 14.04 4.64 -8.66
N VAL A 123 14.16 3.79 -7.64
CA VAL A 123 13.63 4.12 -6.30
C VAL A 123 14.33 5.37 -5.74
N ARG A 124 15.65 5.48 -5.87
CA ARG A 124 16.40 6.68 -5.44
C ARG A 124 16.01 7.93 -6.24
N GLU A 125 15.79 7.79 -7.55
CA GLU A 125 15.30 8.89 -8.40
C GLU A 125 13.91 9.38 -7.96
N LEU A 126 12.99 8.45 -7.66
CA LEU A 126 11.65 8.77 -7.18
C LEU A 126 11.66 9.44 -5.80
N ASP A 127 12.52 8.95 -4.90
CA ASP A 127 12.72 9.57 -3.57
C ASP A 127 13.25 11.00 -3.69
N ALA A 128 14.28 11.20 -4.51
CA ALA A 128 14.83 12.53 -4.80
C ALA A 128 13.82 13.48 -5.47
N ALA A 129 12.85 12.93 -6.22
CA ALA A 129 11.73 13.67 -6.80
C ALA A 129 10.58 13.96 -5.79
N GLY A 130 10.70 13.50 -4.54
CA GLY A 130 9.76 13.79 -3.45
C GLY A 130 8.65 12.76 -3.26
N VAL A 131 8.74 11.58 -3.89
CA VAL A 131 7.85 10.44 -3.59
C VAL A 131 8.24 9.87 -2.23
N GLU A 132 7.27 9.71 -1.33
CA GLU A 132 7.54 9.12 -0.02
C GLU A 132 7.72 7.61 -0.15
N ILE A 133 8.89 7.06 0.21
CA ILE A 133 9.18 5.63 0.13
C ILE A 133 8.86 4.94 1.47
N GLY A 134 8.15 3.81 1.38
CA GLY A 134 7.81 2.94 2.52
C GLY A 134 8.11 1.47 2.23
N GLY A 135 8.00 0.64 3.26
CA GLY A 135 8.30 -0.80 3.17
C GLY A 135 7.09 -1.68 2.89
N HIS A 136 7.27 -2.71 2.06
CA HIS A 136 6.28 -3.75 1.78
C HIS A 136 6.85 -5.18 1.93
N THR A 137 7.63 -5.39 3.00
CA THR A 137 8.39 -6.62 3.31
C THR A 137 9.50 -6.95 2.30
N GLU A 138 10.28 -8.00 2.57
CA GLU A 138 11.32 -8.45 1.63
C GLU A 138 10.72 -9.33 0.54
N THR A 139 9.88 -10.30 0.91
CA THR A 139 9.41 -11.35 -0.02
C THR A 139 7.90 -11.38 -0.23
N HIS A 140 7.18 -10.36 0.24
CA HIS A 140 5.73 -10.25 0.15
C HIS A 140 4.94 -11.46 0.74
N PRO A 141 5.31 -12.00 1.92
CA PRO A 141 4.59 -13.13 2.48
C PRO A 141 3.32 -12.71 3.22
N GLN A 142 2.42 -13.67 3.44
CA GLN A 142 1.31 -13.50 4.37
C GLN A 142 1.83 -13.51 5.82
N LEU A 143 2.22 -12.35 6.35
CA LEU A 143 2.90 -12.23 7.65
C LEU A 143 2.18 -12.93 8.80
N ASP A 144 0.84 -12.96 8.79
CA ASP A 144 0.07 -13.59 9.85
C ASP A 144 0.05 -15.12 9.80
N THR A 145 0.71 -15.75 8.83
CA THR A 145 0.93 -17.20 8.74
C THR A 145 2.36 -17.62 9.07
N LEU A 146 3.25 -16.66 9.36
CA LEU A 146 4.65 -16.90 9.66
C LEU A 146 4.91 -17.01 11.17
N THR A 147 6.09 -17.56 11.53
CA THR A 147 6.61 -17.46 12.90
C THR A 147 6.98 -16.01 13.21
N ARG A 148 7.00 -15.63 14.49
CA ARG A 148 7.40 -14.28 14.91
C ARG A 148 8.82 -13.91 14.44
N ALA A 149 9.75 -14.87 14.45
CA ALA A 149 11.12 -14.66 13.97
C ALA A 149 11.15 -14.36 12.47
N SER A 150 10.40 -15.13 11.67
CA SER A 150 10.27 -14.88 10.22
C SER A 150 9.60 -13.55 9.91
N VAL A 151 8.54 -13.16 10.65
CA VAL A 151 7.94 -11.81 10.53
C VAL A 151 8.97 -10.72 10.82
N ARG A 152 9.82 -10.92 11.84
CA ARG A 152 10.86 -9.93 12.18
C ARG A 152 11.88 -9.80 11.07
N ALA A 153 12.35 -10.89 10.47
CA ALA A 153 13.28 -10.85 9.35
C ALA A 153 12.70 -10.06 8.17
N GLU A 154 11.47 -10.38 7.75
CA GLU A 154 10.77 -9.71 6.65
C GLU A 154 10.57 -8.21 6.85
N VAL A 155 10.26 -7.80 8.08
CA VAL A 155 9.89 -6.43 8.39
C VAL A 155 11.12 -5.56 8.69
N ALA A 156 12.07 -6.09 9.47
CA ALA A 156 13.27 -5.34 9.86
C ALA A 156 14.29 -5.29 8.72
N GLY A 157 14.49 -6.39 8.00
CA GLY A 157 15.42 -6.42 6.87
C GLY A 157 14.90 -5.58 5.69
N CYS A 158 13.59 -5.55 5.45
CA CYS A 158 12.96 -4.59 4.53
C CYS A 158 13.28 -3.14 4.91
N LYS A 159 13.13 -2.77 6.19
CA LYS A 159 13.43 -1.41 6.66
C LYS A 159 14.90 -1.07 6.47
N GLN A 160 15.79 -1.92 6.99
CA GLN A 160 17.23 -1.73 6.90
C GLN A 160 17.66 -1.54 5.46
N ARG A 161 17.19 -2.39 4.55
CA ARG A 161 17.55 -2.30 3.14
C ARG A 161 17.10 -1.00 2.48
N ILE A 162 15.91 -0.50 2.79
CA ILE A 162 15.45 0.80 2.26
C ILE A 162 16.32 1.94 2.82
N GLU A 163 16.60 1.93 4.12
CA GLU A 163 17.39 3.00 4.75
C GLU A 163 18.85 3.00 4.27
N ASP A 164 19.44 1.82 4.03
CA ASP A 164 20.77 1.68 3.43
C ASP A 164 20.83 2.25 2.01
N GLU A 165 19.79 2.02 1.23
CA GLU A 165 19.72 2.42 -0.18
C GLU A 165 19.41 3.91 -0.39
N LEU A 166 18.64 4.51 0.53
CA LEU A 166 18.22 5.92 0.48
C LEU A 166 19.11 6.85 1.33
N GLY A 167 19.82 6.31 2.33
CA GLY A 167 20.65 7.09 3.24
C GLY A 167 19.86 7.92 4.26
N HIS A 168 18.56 7.69 4.41
CA HIS A 168 17.73 8.30 5.44
C HIS A 168 16.68 7.32 5.97
N ARG A 169 16.10 7.68 7.12
CA ARG A 169 15.07 6.90 7.80
C ARG A 169 13.77 6.85 6.99
N VAL A 170 13.07 5.71 7.03
CA VAL A 170 11.71 5.54 6.52
C VAL A 170 10.73 5.11 7.60
N ASP A 171 9.51 5.62 7.56
CA ASP A 171 8.59 5.52 8.72
C ASP A 171 7.28 4.78 8.44
N SER A 172 6.92 4.59 7.17
CA SER A 172 5.66 3.96 6.79
C SER A 172 5.83 2.58 6.18
N PHE A 173 4.94 1.66 6.57
CA PHE A 173 4.88 0.29 6.10
C PHE A 173 3.52 -0.04 5.48
N ALA A 174 3.43 -1.04 4.61
CA ALA A 174 2.17 -1.63 4.20
C ALA A 174 2.21 -3.15 4.43
N TYR A 175 1.16 -3.72 5.03
CA TYR A 175 1.10 -5.18 5.21
C TYR A 175 0.73 -5.85 3.89
N PRO A 176 1.50 -6.84 3.40
CA PRO A 176 1.09 -7.65 2.25
C PRO A 176 -0.33 -8.21 2.45
N HIS A 177 -1.16 -8.06 1.42
CA HIS A 177 -2.59 -8.43 1.44
C HIS A 177 -3.44 -7.76 2.55
N GLY A 178 -2.90 -6.76 3.25
CA GLY A 178 -3.54 -6.07 4.37
C GLY A 178 -3.58 -6.86 5.68
N TYR A 179 -2.87 -8.00 5.80
CA TYR A 179 -2.98 -8.89 6.94
C TYR A 179 -2.12 -8.46 8.13
N SER A 180 -2.78 -7.82 9.11
CA SER A 180 -2.13 -7.14 10.23
C SER A 180 -2.56 -7.68 11.60
N SER A 181 -2.35 -8.97 11.90
CA SER A 181 -2.70 -9.52 13.23
C SER A 181 -1.99 -8.77 14.38
N ARG A 182 -2.51 -8.86 15.62
CA ARG A 182 -1.91 -8.18 16.78
C ARG A 182 -0.41 -8.47 16.94
N THR A 183 0.00 -9.73 16.79
CA THR A 183 1.41 -10.15 16.86
C THR A 183 2.24 -9.52 15.76
N VAL A 184 1.72 -9.46 14.52
CA VAL A 184 2.41 -8.84 13.38
C VAL A 184 2.59 -7.33 13.62
N ARG A 185 1.54 -6.63 14.08
CA ARG A 185 1.62 -5.19 14.40
C ARG A 185 2.63 -4.88 15.51
N ALA A 186 2.77 -5.77 16.49
CA ALA A 186 3.78 -5.64 17.53
C ALA A 186 5.20 -5.73 16.95
N VAL A 187 5.46 -6.69 16.06
CA VAL A 187 6.76 -6.82 15.38
C VAL A 187 7.06 -5.62 14.48
N VAL A 188 6.05 -5.10 13.76
CA VAL A 188 6.19 -3.87 12.95
C VAL A 188 6.60 -2.67 13.81
N ARG A 189 5.97 -2.49 14.97
CA ARG A 189 6.36 -1.45 15.93
C ARG A 189 7.78 -1.66 16.45
N GLU A 190 8.13 -2.89 16.85
CA GLU A 190 9.46 -3.23 17.36
C GLU A 190 10.58 -3.01 16.33
N ALA A 191 10.27 -3.17 15.03
CA ALA A 191 11.19 -2.87 13.94
C ALA A 191 11.33 -1.35 13.67
N GLY A 192 10.61 -0.49 14.38
CA GLY A 192 10.77 0.97 14.28
C GLY A 192 9.90 1.65 13.23
N TRP A 193 8.93 0.95 12.63
CA TRP A 193 7.90 1.57 11.78
C TRP A 193 6.90 2.35 12.65
N THR A 194 6.61 3.59 12.28
CA THR A 194 5.70 4.47 13.06
C THR A 194 4.26 4.39 12.56
N SER A 195 4.08 4.04 11.29
CA SER A 195 2.77 3.84 10.67
C SER A 195 2.73 2.60 9.79
N ALA A 196 1.54 2.02 9.62
CA ALA A 196 1.35 0.91 8.71
C ALA A 196 -0.05 0.86 8.10
N ALA A 197 -0.10 0.67 6.79
CA ALA A 197 -1.32 0.57 6.00
C ALA A 197 -1.90 -0.84 6.01
N ALA A 198 -3.21 -0.97 6.27
CA ALA A 198 -3.94 -2.24 6.20
C ALA A 198 -5.14 -2.16 5.24
N ILE A 199 -5.69 -3.32 4.85
CA ILE A 199 -6.94 -3.40 4.07
C ILE A 199 -8.02 -3.95 4.99
N ARG A 200 -8.95 -3.08 5.41
CA ARG A 200 -10.01 -3.41 6.36
C ARG A 200 -11.35 -3.48 5.65
N ALA A 201 -12.09 -4.56 5.85
CA ALA A 201 -13.37 -4.81 5.18
C ALA A 201 -13.30 -4.65 3.65
N SER A 202 -12.20 -5.10 3.04
CA SER A 202 -11.85 -4.94 1.61
C SER A 202 -11.61 -3.51 1.15
N SER A 203 -12.29 -2.51 1.71
CA SER A 203 -12.05 -1.08 1.53
C SER A 203 -12.73 -0.30 2.65
N ALA A 204 -12.02 0.64 3.24
CA ALA A 204 -12.54 1.52 4.27
C ALA A 204 -11.84 2.88 4.24
N PHE A 205 -12.54 3.93 4.66
CA PHE A 205 -11.91 5.22 4.87
C PHE A 205 -11.09 5.22 6.16
N SER A 206 -9.98 5.96 6.14
CA SER A 206 -9.29 6.35 7.37
C SER A 206 -10.02 7.52 8.03
N SER A 207 -9.79 7.73 9.32
CA SER A 207 -10.25 8.90 10.06
C SER A 207 -9.17 9.35 11.03
N GLU A 208 -9.35 10.52 11.63
CA GLU A 208 -8.47 11.06 12.68
C GLU A 208 -8.37 10.19 13.94
N ARG A 209 -9.24 9.19 14.09
CA ARG A 209 -9.23 8.23 15.22
C ARG A 209 -8.75 6.84 14.81
N ASP A 210 -8.25 6.67 13.59
CA ASP A 210 -7.76 5.37 13.15
C ASP A 210 -6.48 4.98 13.92
N ASP A 211 -6.10 3.71 13.81
CA ASP A 211 -4.89 3.20 14.43
C ASP A 211 -3.71 3.40 13.46
N PRO A 212 -2.66 4.15 13.83
CA PRO A 212 -1.56 4.47 12.92
C PRO A 212 -0.84 3.24 12.38
N LEU A 213 -0.87 2.10 13.09
CA LEU A 213 -0.27 0.84 12.64
C LEU A 213 -1.24 -0.08 11.89
N ARG A 214 -2.42 0.40 11.49
CA ARG A 214 -3.34 -0.32 10.60
C ARG A 214 -4.38 0.63 9.98
N PHE A 215 -3.93 1.82 9.57
CA PHE A 215 -4.85 2.79 8.98
C PHE A 215 -5.50 2.22 7.72
N ALA A 216 -6.77 2.56 7.53
CA ALA A 216 -7.58 2.02 6.46
C ALA A 216 -7.29 2.66 5.10
N ARG A 217 -7.47 1.87 4.03
CA ARG A 217 -7.35 2.31 2.64
C ARG A 217 -8.56 1.86 1.81
N LEU A 218 -8.82 2.60 0.75
CA LEU A 218 -9.76 2.28 -0.30
C LEU A 218 -9.00 1.60 -1.44
N MET A 219 -9.22 0.30 -1.61
CA MET A 219 -8.55 -0.48 -2.64
C MET A 219 -9.14 -0.16 -4.00
N VAL A 220 -8.35 0.46 -4.86
CA VAL A 220 -8.71 0.67 -6.25
C VAL A 220 -8.41 -0.60 -7.03
N ARG A 221 -9.43 -1.13 -7.70
CA ARG A 221 -9.41 -2.33 -8.52
C ARG A 221 -9.75 -1.95 -9.97
N ALA A 222 -9.57 -2.87 -10.90
CA ALA A 222 -9.96 -2.72 -12.30
C ALA A 222 -11.45 -2.33 -12.45
N ASP A 223 -12.32 -2.82 -11.57
CA ASP A 223 -13.75 -2.53 -11.55
C ASP A 223 -14.12 -1.25 -10.76
N THR A 224 -13.14 -0.50 -10.23
CA THR A 224 -13.42 0.81 -9.59
C THR A 224 -13.76 1.86 -10.64
N GLY A 225 -14.98 1.79 -11.12
CA GLY A 225 -15.54 2.75 -12.07
C GLY A 225 -15.75 4.15 -11.48
N ARG A 226 -16.08 5.09 -12.37
CA ARG A 226 -16.30 6.51 -12.06
C ARG A 226 -17.30 6.75 -10.92
N ASP A 227 -18.39 5.99 -10.86
CA ASP A 227 -19.44 6.19 -9.86
C ASP A 227 -18.99 5.80 -8.46
N ARG A 228 -18.37 4.62 -8.31
CA ARG A 228 -17.79 4.17 -7.04
C ARG A 228 -16.72 5.14 -6.56
N PHE A 229 -15.84 5.55 -7.45
CA PHE A 229 -14.79 6.52 -7.13
C PHE A 229 -15.38 7.89 -6.74
N THR A 230 -16.42 8.34 -7.42
CA THR A 230 -17.15 9.58 -7.08
C THR A 230 -17.78 9.51 -5.68
N LEU A 231 -18.37 8.38 -5.29
CA LEU A 231 -18.85 8.21 -3.91
C LEU A 231 -17.70 8.31 -2.91
N TRP A 232 -16.56 7.69 -3.20
CA TRP A 232 -15.38 7.77 -2.34
C TRP A 232 -14.84 9.19 -2.16
N THR A 233 -14.78 9.99 -3.22
CA THR A 233 -14.40 11.42 -3.10
C THR A 233 -15.36 12.24 -2.24
N ARG A 234 -16.57 11.75 -1.99
CA ARG A 234 -17.56 12.38 -1.11
C ARG A 234 -17.55 11.83 0.32
N GLY A 235 -16.65 10.90 0.63
CA GLY A 235 -16.62 10.20 1.93
C GLY A 235 -17.73 9.18 2.11
N ALA A 236 -18.30 8.65 1.01
CA ALA A 236 -19.42 7.71 1.01
C ALA A 236 -19.07 6.40 0.28
N GLY A 237 -19.86 5.34 0.49
CA GLY A 237 -19.69 4.07 -0.25
C GLY A 237 -18.66 3.10 0.34
N ALA A 238 -18.14 3.37 1.55
CA ALA A 238 -17.32 2.45 2.33
C ALA A 238 -17.45 2.78 3.84
N PRO A 239 -17.19 1.83 4.75
CA PRO A 239 -17.17 2.09 6.19
C PRO A 239 -15.99 3.02 6.56
N VAL A 240 -16.13 3.72 7.69
CA VAL A 240 -15.11 4.62 8.23
C VAL A 240 -14.45 3.97 9.45
N ALA A 241 -13.13 3.82 9.41
CA ALA A 241 -12.35 3.30 10.53
C ALA A 241 -12.28 4.31 11.71
N PRO A 242 -12.12 3.85 12.96
CA PRO A 242 -11.93 2.46 13.37
C PRO A 242 -13.25 1.72 13.63
N PHE A 243 -13.29 0.44 13.22
CA PHE A 243 -14.32 -0.53 13.59
C PHE A 243 -13.71 -1.89 13.96
N ALA A 244 -14.46 -2.72 14.69
CA ALA A 244 -14.03 -4.05 15.08
C ALA A 244 -13.86 -4.97 13.86
N GLU A 245 -12.89 -5.88 13.93
CA GLU A 245 -12.70 -6.89 12.89
C GLU A 245 -13.87 -7.89 12.89
N GLY A 246 -14.51 -8.05 11.73
CA GLY A 246 -15.66 -8.93 11.56
C GLY A 246 -15.33 -10.42 11.59
N LEU A 247 -16.35 -11.25 11.85
CA LEU A 247 -16.21 -12.70 12.00
C LEU A 247 -15.63 -13.38 10.75
N ARG A 248 -16.05 -12.96 9.55
CA ARG A 248 -15.53 -13.49 8.27
C ARG A 248 -14.01 -13.31 8.16
N THR A 249 -13.49 -12.14 8.50
CA THR A 249 -12.04 -11.85 8.47
C THR A 249 -11.28 -12.71 9.49
N ARG A 250 -11.83 -12.89 10.70
CA ARG A 250 -11.24 -13.77 11.72
C ARG A 250 -11.21 -15.23 11.27
N GLY A 251 -12.31 -15.72 10.70
CA GLY A 251 -12.41 -17.08 10.15
C GLY A 251 -11.42 -17.31 9.02
N TRP A 252 -11.32 -16.36 8.08
CA TRP A 252 -10.34 -16.41 6.99
C TRP A 252 -8.89 -16.46 7.49
N ARG A 253 -8.55 -15.66 8.50
CA ARG A 253 -7.23 -15.71 9.15
C ARG A 253 -6.97 -17.08 9.78
N ALA A 254 -7.92 -17.63 10.52
CA ALA A 254 -7.78 -18.93 11.16
C ALA A 254 -7.55 -20.04 10.13
N TYR A 255 -8.31 -20.03 9.04
CA TYR A 255 -8.14 -20.96 7.92
C TYR A 255 -6.74 -20.89 7.30
N ARG A 256 -6.26 -19.69 6.95
CA ARG A 256 -4.92 -19.52 6.34
C ARG A 256 -3.80 -19.98 7.27
N ARG A 257 -3.92 -19.69 8.57
CA ARG A 257 -2.97 -20.16 9.59
C ARG A 257 -2.94 -21.68 9.71
N ALA A 258 -4.10 -22.32 9.81
CA ALA A 258 -4.18 -23.78 9.89
C ALA A 258 -3.55 -24.45 8.67
N ARG A 259 -3.81 -23.91 7.47
CA ARG A 259 -3.20 -24.39 6.22
C ARG A 259 -1.68 -24.23 6.19
N ALA A 260 -1.15 -23.12 6.69
CA ALA A 260 0.30 -22.91 6.76
C ALA A 260 0.97 -23.89 7.74
N VAL A 261 0.37 -24.12 8.91
CA VAL A 261 0.86 -25.12 9.88
C VAL A 261 0.83 -26.54 9.31
N ALA A 262 -0.18 -26.86 8.49
CA ALA A 262 -0.29 -28.14 7.79
C ALA A 262 0.64 -28.28 6.56
N GLY A 263 1.57 -27.34 6.34
CA GLY A 263 2.50 -27.36 5.20
C GLY A 263 1.83 -27.12 3.83
N ARG A 264 0.59 -26.62 3.80
CA ARG A 264 -0.19 -26.35 2.57
C ARG A 264 -0.68 -24.90 2.53
N PRO A 265 0.21 -23.89 2.63
CA PRO A 265 -0.18 -22.50 2.72
C PRO A 265 -1.08 -22.08 1.56
N TYR A 266 -2.04 -21.20 1.84
CA TYR A 266 -2.85 -20.57 0.80
C TYR A 266 -1.97 -19.63 -0.03
N ARG A 267 -1.98 -19.77 -1.36
CA ARG A 267 -1.23 -18.90 -2.28
C ARG A 267 -2.19 -17.95 -2.97
N ALA A 268 -1.95 -16.64 -2.83
CA ALA A 268 -2.71 -15.60 -3.50
C ALA A 268 -2.13 -15.25 -4.88
N ILE A 269 -0.81 -15.33 -5.01
CA ILE A 269 -0.07 -15.11 -6.26
C ILE A 269 0.37 -16.49 -6.78
N PRO A 270 0.22 -16.78 -8.09
CA PRO A 270 0.70 -18.02 -8.68
C PRO A 270 2.23 -18.16 -8.54
N ALA A 271 2.71 -19.40 -8.62
CA ALA A 271 4.13 -19.72 -8.55
C ALA A 271 4.85 -19.43 -9.86
#